data_AF-A0A419GH52-F1
#
_entry.id   AF-A0A419GH52-F1
#
_cell.length_a   1.000
_cell.length_b   1.000
_cell.length_c   1.000
_cell.angle_alpha   90.00
_cell.angle_beta   90.00
_cell.angle_gamma   90.00
#
_symmetry.space_group_name_H-M   'P 1'
#
loop_
_entity.id
_entity.type
_entity.pdbx_description
1 polymer ?
#
loop_
_entity_poly.entity_id
_entity_poly.type
_entity_poly.pdbx_seq_one_letter_code
_entity_poly.pdbx_strand_id
1 'polypeptide(L)'
;MEIVANLLMVLLVAFLIGMPFIKKNWVYQESYADDEIEVNRKELLFSALGEIEFDYRMKKLGDEDYQELKAGYQKDALNILNQEENELEKELEEKLTKKRSNRQSQSGDDDE
;
A
#
# COMPACT_ATOMS: atom_id res chain seq x y z
N MET A 1 -1.83 -51.13 -4.56
CA MET A 1 -2.73 -50.17 -5.25
C MET A 1 -3.27 -49.13 -4.27
N GLU A 2 -3.89 -49.54 -3.16
CA GLU A 2 -4.45 -48.63 -2.15
C GLU A 2 -3.43 -47.67 -1.51
N ILE A 3 -2.24 -48.18 -1.16
CA ILE A 3 -1.17 -47.34 -0.58
C ILE A 3 -0.71 -46.26 -1.56
N VAL A 4 -0.64 -46.59 -2.85
CA VAL A 4 -0.24 -45.64 -3.91
C VAL A 4 -1.32 -44.56 -4.09
N ALA A 5 -2.60 -44.95 -4.06
CA ALA A 5 -3.73 -44.02 -4.15
C ALA A 5 -3.77 -43.06 -2.95
N ASN A 6 -3.59 -43.57 -1.73
CA ASN A 6 -3.56 -42.75 -0.52
C ASN A 6 -2.38 -41.76 -0.54
N LEU A 7 -1.21 -42.20 -1.00
CA LEU A 7 -0.01 -41.37 -1.06
C LEU A 7 -0.16 -40.23 -2.09
N LEU A 8 -0.83 -40.50 -3.23
CA LEU A 8 -1.18 -39.48 -4.21
C LEU A 8 -2.19 -38.46 -3.65
N MET A 9 -3.17 -38.92 -2.88
CA MET A 9 -4.19 -38.04 -2.28
C MET A 9 -3.57 -37.11 -1.23
N VAL A 10 -2.67 -37.63 -0.39
CA VAL A 10 -1.94 -36.82 0.59
C VAL A 10 -1.06 -35.77 -0.10
N LEU A 11 -0.35 -36.15 -1.17
CA LEU A 11 0.45 -35.21 -1.96
C LEU A 11 -0.38 -34.11 -2.62
N LEU A 12 -1.56 -34.45 -3.14
CA LEU A 12 -2.47 -33.48 -3.76
C LEU A 12 -2.99 -32.45 -2.74
N VAL A 13 -3.37 -32.92 -1.55
CA VAL A 13 -3.84 -32.05 -0.45
C VAL A 13 -2.70 -31.17 0.06
N ALA A 14 -1.51 -31.75 0.26
CA ALA A 14 -0.32 -30.99 0.65
C ALA A 14 0.06 -29.94 -0.40
N PHE A 15 -0.12 -30.24 -1.69
CA PHE A 15 0.10 -29.30 -2.78
C PHE A 15 -0.94 -28.16 -2.76
N LEU A 16 -2.23 -28.46 -2.61
CA LEU A 16 -3.28 -27.44 -2.54
C LEU A 16 -3.14 -26.49 -1.34
N ILE A 17 -2.72 -27.02 -0.19
CA ILE A 17 -2.52 -26.23 1.04
C ILE A 17 -1.14 -25.55 1.06
N GLY A 18 -0.12 -26.16 0.45
CA GLY A 18 1.22 -25.57 0.33
C GLY A 18 1.31 -24.47 -0.73
N MET A 19 0.50 -24.55 -1.79
CA MET A 19 0.45 -23.55 -2.87
C MET A 19 0.21 -22.10 -2.37
N PRO A 20 -0.77 -21.81 -1.49
CA PRO A 20 -0.97 -20.45 -0.99
C PRO A 20 0.18 -19.96 -0.09
N PHE A 21 0.95 -20.86 0.54
CA PHE A 21 2.09 -20.48 1.38
C PHE A 21 3.32 -20.02 0.57
N ILE A 22 3.47 -20.50 -0.66
CA ILE A 22 4.61 -20.17 -1.54
C ILE A 22 4.37 -18.83 -2.28
N LYS A 23 3.12 -18.35 -2.36
CA LYS A 23 2.74 -17.08 -3.00
C LYS A 23 2.71 -15.88 -2.04
N LYS A 24 3.44 -15.91 -0.93
CA LYS A 24 3.45 -14.79 0.05
C LYS A 24 4.21 -13.53 -0.44
N ASN A 25 4.78 -13.53 -1.65
CA ASN A 25 5.66 -12.44 -2.09
C ASN A 25 5.28 -11.86 -3.45
N TRP A 26 4.19 -12.32 -4.09
CA TRP A 26 3.73 -11.73 -5.34
C TRP A 26 2.56 -10.83 -5.01
N VAL A 27 2.90 -9.70 -4.38
CA VAL A 27 2.14 -8.46 -4.58
C VAL A 27 1.95 -8.36 -6.09
N TYR A 28 0.69 -8.42 -6.52
CA TYR A 28 0.31 -8.12 -7.89
C TYR A 28 0.76 -6.68 -8.16
N GLN A 29 1.96 -6.52 -8.71
CA GLN A 29 2.37 -5.29 -9.36
C GLN A 29 1.80 -5.36 -10.77
N GLU A 30 0.48 -5.23 -10.86
CA GLU A 30 -0.17 -4.83 -12.09
C GLU A 30 0.11 -3.33 -12.22
N SER A 31 0.89 -2.98 -13.24
CA SER A 31 1.33 -1.63 -13.56
C SER A 31 0.13 -0.78 -14.04
N TYR A 32 -0.81 -0.51 -13.15
CA TYR A 32 -1.73 0.62 -13.28
C TYR A 32 -1.16 1.76 -12.46
N ALA A 33 -1.25 2.96 -13.02
CA ALA A 33 -0.64 4.20 -12.55
C ALA A 33 -0.44 4.28 -11.03
N ASP A 34 0.78 4.59 -10.61
CA ASP A 34 1.24 4.72 -9.22
C ASP A 34 0.22 5.46 -8.33
N ASP A 35 -0.38 6.52 -8.89
CA ASP A 35 -1.43 7.34 -8.25
C ASP A 35 -2.72 6.57 -7.91
N GLU A 36 -3.19 5.65 -8.77
CA GLU A 36 -4.43 4.88 -8.52
C GLU A 36 -4.22 3.80 -7.45
N ILE A 37 -3.03 3.20 -7.38
CA ILE A 37 -2.69 2.19 -6.37
C ILE A 37 -2.54 2.83 -4.99
N GLU A 38 -1.94 4.02 -4.91
CA GLU A 38 -1.73 4.73 -3.66
C GLU A 38 -3.05 5.28 -3.08
N VAL A 39 -3.90 5.87 -3.91
CA VAL A 39 -5.25 6.31 -3.52
C VAL A 39 -6.07 5.12 -2.97
N ASN A 40 -5.96 3.96 -3.62
CA ASN A 40 -6.67 2.76 -3.19
C ASN A 40 -6.13 2.21 -1.85
N ARG A 41 -4.80 2.26 -1.63
CA ARG A 41 -4.19 1.85 -0.36
C ARG A 41 -4.66 2.70 0.81
N LYS A 42 -4.74 4.02 0.62
CA LYS A 42 -5.24 4.97 1.62
C LYS A 42 -6.70 4.65 1.98
N GLU A 43 -7.55 4.54 0.97
CA GLU A 43 -8.98 4.24 1.16
C GLU A 43 -9.20 2.91 1.89
N LEU A 44 -8.44 1.87 1.52
CA LEU A 44 -8.44 0.56 2.19
C LEU A 44 -8.06 0.67 3.67
N LEU A 45 -7.00 1.43 4.01
CA LEU A 45 -6.54 1.60 5.39
C LEU A 45 -7.54 2.38 6.25
N PHE A 46 -8.11 3.46 5.73
CA PHE A 46 -9.13 4.22 6.45
C PHE A 46 -10.43 3.44 6.61
N SER A 47 -10.80 2.64 5.61
CA SER A 47 -11.94 1.71 5.69
C SER A 47 -11.73 0.64 6.75
N ALA A 48 -10.55 0.01 6.77
CA ALA A 48 -10.18 -0.97 7.79
C ALA A 48 -10.20 -0.37 9.21
N LEU A 49 -9.70 0.87 9.37
CA LEU A 49 -9.77 1.59 10.65
C LEU A 49 -11.23 1.80 11.10
N GLY A 50 -12.12 2.14 10.16
CA GLY A 50 -13.55 2.29 10.43
C GLY A 50 -14.25 0.98 10.80
N GLU A 51 -13.86 -0.13 10.17
CA GLU A 51 -14.41 -1.46 10.44
C GLU A 51 -14.03 -1.96 11.84
N ILE A 52 -12.76 -1.82 12.24
CA ILE A 52 -12.33 -2.21 13.60
C ILE A 52 -13.01 -1.35 14.68
N GLU A 53 -13.22 -0.05 14.43
CA GLU A 53 -13.94 0.82 15.35
C GLU A 53 -15.43 0.46 15.44
N PHE A 54 -16.03 0.06 14.32
CA PHE A 54 -17.38 -0.47 14.31
C PHE A 54 -17.47 -1.75 15.14
N ASP A 55 -16.60 -2.73 14.92
CA ASP A 55 -16.62 -3.99 15.64
C ASP A 55 -16.34 -3.83 17.14
N TYR A 56 -15.44 -2.91 17.51
CA TYR A 56 -15.22 -2.53 18.90
C TYR A 56 -16.47 -1.91 19.54
N ARG A 57 -17.13 -0.95 18.88
CA ARG A 57 -18.39 -0.36 19.37
C ARG A 57 -19.51 -1.38 19.48
N MET A 58 -19.50 -2.40 18.62
CA MET A 58 -20.43 -3.52 18.67
C MET A 58 -20.06 -4.59 19.71
N LYS A 59 -18.99 -4.37 20.50
CA LYS A 59 -18.46 -5.30 21.51
C LYS A 59 -18.08 -6.67 20.94
N LYS A 60 -17.74 -6.72 19.65
CA LYS A 60 -17.20 -7.92 18.98
C LYS A 60 -15.70 -8.07 19.16
N LEU A 61 -15.03 -6.98 19.54
CA LEU A 61 -13.59 -6.90 19.75
C LEU A 61 -13.30 -6.48 21.19
N GLY A 62 -12.32 -7.13 21.82
CA GLY A 62 -11.85 -6.77 23.16
C GLY A 62 -11.08 -5.43 23.16
N ASP A 63 -11.01 -4.79 24.31
CA ASP A 63 -10.26 -3.52 24.48
C ASP A 63 -8.78 -3.68 24.08
N GLU A 64 -8.13 -4.75 24.53
CA GLU A 64 -6.72 -5.02 24.27
C GLU A 64 -6.44 -5.23 22.77
N ASP A 65 -7.23 -6.08 22.12
CA ASP A 65 -7.13 -6.36 20.69
C ASP A 65 -7.43 -5.11 19.85
N TYR A 66 -8.42 -4.30 20.27
CA TYR A 66 -8.75 -3.04 19.61
C TYR A 66 -7.59 -2.05 19.67
N GLN A 67 -6.95 -1.88 20.83
CA GLN A 67 -5.84 -0.95 20.99
C GLN A 67 -4.64 -1.37 20.16
N GLU A 68 -4.33 -2.67 20.11
CA GLU A 68 -3.22 -3.19 19.29
C GLU A 68 -3.47 -2.96 17.79
N LEU A 69 -4.66 -3.36 17.29
CA LEU A 69 -5.03 -3.17 15.88
C LEU A 69 -5.05 -1.69 15.51
N LYS A 70 -5.68 -0.84 16.34
CA LYS A 70 -5.75 0.60 16.11
C LYS A 70 -4.38 1.23 16.02
N ALA A 71 -3.46 0.88 16.92
CA ALA A 71 -2.11 1.43 16.93
C ALA A 71 -1.35 1.06 15.64
N GLY A 72 -1.51 -0.17 15.16
CA GLY A 72 -0.92 -0.62 13.89
C GLY A 72 -1.42 0.18 12.69
N TYR A 73 -2.74 0.22 12.50
CA TYR A 73 -3.33 0.93 11.36
C TYR A 73 -3.11 2.44 11.42
N GLN A 74 -3.09 3.06 12.61
CA GLN A 74 -2.75 4.49 12.74
C GLN A 74 -1.31 4.78 12.34
N LYS A 75 -0.36 3.91 12.70
CA LYS A 75 1.04 4.06 12.30
C LYS A 75 1.19 3.99 10.78
N ASP A 76 0.49 3.05 10.15
CA ASP A 76 0.52 2.88 8.70
C ASP A 76 -0.14 4.07 7.98
N ALA A 77 -1.25 4.59 8.51
CA ALA A 77 -1.91 5.80 7.99
C ALA A 77 -0.99 7.03 8.08
N LEU A 78 -0.28 7.21 9.20
CA LEU A 78 0.69 8.30 9.36
C LEU A 78 1.86 8.17 8.37
N ASN A 79 2.32 6.95 8.09
CA ASN A 79 3.40 6.74 7.15
C ASN A 79 3.01 7.14 5.72
N ILE A 80 1.80 6.78 5.28
CA ILE A 80 1.27 7.16 3.95
C ILE A 80 1.13 8.69 3.84
N LEU A 81 0.57 9.34 4.87
CA LEU A 81 0.42 10.80 4.86
C LEU A 81 1.76 11.54 4.76
N ASN A 82 2.80 11.05 5.45
CA ASN A 82 4.14 11.61 5.35
C ASN A 82 4.79 11.36 3.97
N GLN A 83 4.50 10.24 3.32
CA GLN A 83 5.00 9.94 1.98
C GLN A 83 4.40 10.92 0.96
N GLU A 84 3.07 11.10 0.99
CA GLU A 84 2.36 12.07 0.14
C GLU A 84 2.91 13.50 0.33
N GLU A 85 3.14 13.95 1.56
CA GLU A 85 3.65 15.31 1.84
C GLU A 85 5.05 15.54 1.22
N ASN A 86 5.95 14.57 1.37
CA ASN A 86 7.30 14.65 0.81
C ASN A 86 7.32 14.60 -0.73
N GLU A 87 6.39 13.86 -1.34
CA GLU A 87 6.27 13.77 -2.80
C GLU A 87 5.73 15.07 -3.39
N LEU A 88 4.72 15.67 -2.74
CA LEU A 88 4.20 16.98 -3.10
C LEU A 88 5.26 18.08 -2.99
N GLU A 89 6.11 18.04 -1.96
CA GLU A 89 7.20 19.00 -1.78
C GLU A 89 8.25 18.89 -2.91
N LYS A 90 8.66 17.67 -3.28
CA LYS A 90 9.58 17.43 -4.40
C LYS A 90 9.01 17.90 -5.74
N GLU A 91 7.75 17.59 -6.02
CA GLU A 91 7.09 18.02 -7.26
C GLU A 91 7.01 19.55 -7.35
N LEU A 92 6.78 20.22 -6.22
CA LEU A 92 6.79 21.68 -6.14
C LEU A 92 8.18 22.27 -6.40
N GLU A 93 9.23 21.70 -5.83
CA GLU A 93 10.61 22.13 -6.05
C GLU A 93 11.05 21.96 -7.52
N GLU A 94 10.69 20.83 -8.15
CA GLU A 94 10.96 20.58 -9.57
C GLU A 94 10.23 21.59 -10.47
N LYS A 95 8.96 21.89 -10.18
CA LYS A 95 8.20 22.92 -10.91
C LYS A 95 8.83 24.31 -10.77
N LEU A 96 9.31 24.66 -9.58
CA LEU A 96 9.94 25.95 -9.30
C LEU A 96 11.31 26.09 -9.99
N THR A 97 12.14 25.06 -9.99
CA THR A 97 13.45 25.05 -10.66
C THR A 97 13.31 25.11 -12.18
N LYS A 98 12.38 24.34 -12.76
CA LYS A 98 12.07 24.37 -14.20
C LYS A 98 11.58 25.74 -14.67
N LYS A 99 10.73 26.41 -13.87
CA LYS A 99 10.21 27.75 -14.18
C LYS A 99 11.29 28.84 -14.13
N ARG A 100 12.32 28.69 -13.29
CA ARG A 100 13.47 29.62 -13.20
C ARG A 100 14.41 29.45 -14.39
N SER A 101 14.73 28.21 -14.77
CA SER A 101 15.57 27.92 -15.96
C SER A 101 14.97 28.50 -17.24
N ASN A 102 13.65 28.42 -17.41
CA ASN A 102 12.99 28.90 -18.62
C ASN A 102 12.95 30.44 -18.76
N ARG A 103 13.08 31.18 -17.65
CA ARG A 103 13.18 32.66 -17.68
C ARG A 103 14.60 33.13 -17.94
N GLN A 104 15.60 32.39 -17.49
CA GLN A 104 17.00 32.76 -17.61
C GLN A 104 17.55 32.56 -19.04
N SER A 105 16.92 31.68 -19.83
CA SER A 105 17.19 31.55 -21.28
C SER A 105 16.50 32.59 -22.16
N GLN A 106 15.60 33.42 -21.60
CA GLN A 106 14.86 34.45 -22.35
C GLN A 106 15.39 35.87 -22.12
N SER A 107 16.35 36.07 -21.22
CA SER A 107 16.92 37.38 -20.87
C SER A 107 18.37 37.56 -21.35
N GLY A 108 18.83 36.74 -22.30
CA GLY A 108 20.20 36.75 -22.82
C GLY A 108 20.35 37.25 -24.26
N ASP A 109 19.25 37.55 -24.96
CA ASP A 109 19.26 37.88 -26.39
C ASP A 109 18.94 39.36 -26.70
N ASP A 110 18.81 40.23 -25.69
CA ASP A 110 18.44 41.64 -25.89
C ASP A 110 19.63 42.64 -25.82
N ASP A 111 20.87 42.16 -25.66
CA ASP A 111 22.08 42.99 -25.63
C ASP A 111 23.01 42.70 -26.84
N GLU A 112 22.59 43.06 -28.06
CA GLU A 112 23.47 43.34 -29.22
C GLU A 112 23.15 44.68 -29.90
#